data_AF-A0A257IQ11-F1
#
_entry.id   AF-A0A257IQ11-F1
#
_cell.length_a   1.000
_cell.length_b   1.000
_cell.length_c   1.000
_cell.angle_alpha   90.00
_cell.angle_beta   90.00
_cell.angle_gamma   90.00
#
_symmetry.space_group_name_H-M   'P 1'
#
loop_
_entity.id
_entity.type
_entity.pdbx_description
1 polymer ?
#
loop_
_entity_poly.entity_id
_entity_poly.type
_entity_poly.pdbx_seq_one_letter_code
_entity_poly.pdbx_strand_id
1 'polypeptide(L)'
;MKLKFIEPTIIFSIAGFFIPGFTVIVIIGFQMLLVLLGLECTTAWRFTWFLTILACVICPFLFFSKIVKSVSLENYEKVKKQLLLFNIFEYVMLQSSLSAFYSNPKTLCYVGDGQNGLELIFTGWLALPILIAISFIFEKLIDLD
;
A
#
# COMPACT_ATOMS: atom_id res chain seq x y z
N MET A 1 -1.25 -27.42 -9.51
CA MET A 1 -0.11 -26.48 -9.35
C MET A 1 -0.42 -25.60 -8.16
N LYS A 2 0.43 -25.54 -7.14
CA LYS A 2 0.20 -24.63 -6.00
C LYS A 2 0.47 -23.19 -6.45
N LEU A 3 -0.48 -22.29 -6.19
CA LEU A 3 -0.29 -20.86 -6.44
C LEU A 3 0.68 -20.30 -5.40
N LYS A 4 1.81 -19.75 -5.85
CA LYS A 4 2.82 -19.13 -4.98
C LYS A 4 2.67 -17.62 -5.02
N PHE A 5 2.30 -17.02 -3.89
CA PHE A 5 2.12 -15.56 -3.76
C PHE A 5 3.31 -14.90 -3.08
N ILE A 6 4.03 -15.64 -2.24
CA ILE A 6 5.16 -15.12 -1.47
C ILE A 6 6.32 -14.72 -2.39
N GLU A 7 6.74 -15.62 -3.29
CA GLU A 7 7.87 -15.40 -4.20
C GLU A 7 7.75 -14.12 -5.05
N PRO A 8 6.65 -13.89 -5.81
CA PRO A 8 6.47 -12.64 -6.54
C PRO A 8 6.36 -11.40 -5.63
N THR A 9 5.87 -11.55 -4.40
CA THR A 9 5.80 -10.45 -3.42
C THR A 9 7.17 -10.09 -2.86
N ILE A 10 8.05 -11.07 -2.66
CA ILE A 10 9.45 -10.83 -2.29
C ILE A 10 10.18 -10.09 -3.41
N ILE A 11 9.99 -10.53 -4.67
CA ILE A 11 10.58 -9.83 -5.83
C ILE A 11 10.09 -8.38 -5.89
N PHE A 12 8.78 -8.16 -5.70
CA PHE A 12 8.24 -6.80 -5.58
C PHE A 12 8.88 -6.06 -4.42
N SER A 13 9.04 -6.68 -3.24
CA SER A 13 9.55 -6.01 -2.04
C SER A 13 11.00 -5.56 -2.18
N ILE A 14 11.83 -6.34 -2.90
CA ILE A 14 13.20 -5.94 -3.23
C ILE A 14 13.21 -4.65 -4.06
N ALA A 15 12.36 -4.57 -5.10
CA ALA A 15 12.21 -3.33 -5.88
C ALA A 15 11.57 -2.20 -5.03
N GLY A 16 10.58 -2.57 -4.22
CA GLY A 16 9.83 -1.73 -3.28
C GLY A 16 10.73 -0.96 -2.31
N PHE A 17 11.84 -1.58 -1.89
CA PHE A 17 12.82 -0.98 -1.01
C PHE A 17 13.46 0.30 -1.56
N PHE A 18 13.63 0.39 -2.89
CA PHE A 18 14.28 1.53 -3.56
C PHE A 18 13.32 2.62 -4.05
N ILE A 19 12.01 2.33 -4.06
CA ILE A 19 10.98 3.25 -4.57
C ILE A 19 10.10 3.99 -3.53
N PRO A 20 10.32 3.95 -2.18
CA PRO A 20 9.43 4.67 -1.26
C PRO A 20 9.34 6.16 -1.56
N GLY A 21 10.41 6.78 -2.06
CA GLY A 21 10.40 8.21 -2.43
C GLY A 21 9.43 8.53 -3.58
N PHE A 22 9.31 7.65 -4.58
CA PHE A 22 8.36 7.83 -5.68
C PHE A 22 6.92 7.72 -5.21
N THR A 23 6.65 6.79 -4.29
CA THR A 23 5.30 6.62 -3.72
C THR A 23 4.93 7.74 -2.76
N VAL A 24 5.90 8.36 -2.07
CA VAL A 24 5.66 9.62 -1.33
C VAL A 24 5.12 10.70 -2.26
N ILE A 25 5.66 10.85 -3.47
CA ILE A 25 5.17 11.85 -4.45
C ILE A 25 3.69 11.59 -4.79
N VAL A 26 3.28 10.33 -4.95
CA VAL A 26 1.88 9.97 -5.21
C VAL A 26 0.99 10.35 -4.02
N ILE A 27 1.42 10.05 -2.80
CA ILE A 27 0.67 10.35 -1.57
C ILE A 27 0.50 11.86 -1.38
N ILE A 28 1.59 12.61 -1.53
CA ILE A 28 1.57 14.08 -1.45
C ILE A 28 0.74 14.67 -2.59
N GLY A 29 0.87 14.13 -3.81
CA GLY A 29 0.09 14.57 -4.97
C GLY A 29 -1.41 14.41 -4.74
N PHE A 30 -1.84 13.29 -4.13
CA PHE A 30 -3.24 13.09 -3.75
C PHE A 30 -3.68 14.10 -2.67
N GLN A 31 -2.84 14.35 -1.66
CA GLN A 31 -3.14 15.35 -0.64
C GLN A 31 -3.23 16.77 -1.24
N MET A 32 -2.36 17.14 -2.16
CA MET A 32 -2.40 18.42 -2.86
C MET A 32 -3.64 18.56 -3.74
N LEU A 33 -4.09 17.47 -4.38
CA LEU A 33 -5.34 17.45 -5.14
C LEU A 33 -6.53 17.78 -4.23
N LEU A 34 -6.59 17.20 -3.02
CA LEU A 34 -7.62 17.50 -2.05
C LEU A 34 -7.59 18.98 -1.60
N VAL A 35 -6.40 19.55 -1.44
CA VAL A 35 -6.24 20.98 -1.14
C VAL A 35 -6.73 21.85 -2.29
N LEU A 36 -6.43 21.47 -3.53
CA LEU A 36 -6.92 22.16 -4.73
C LEU A 36 -8.45 22.12 -4.82
N LEU A 37 -9.09 21.06 -4.31
CA LEU A 37 -10.54 20.95 -4.19
C LEU A 37 -11.14 21.77 -3.03
N GLY A 38 -10.32 22.54 -2.30
CA GLY A 38 -10.75 23.48 -1.27
C GLY A 38 -10.64 22.96 0.16
N LEU A 39 -10.05 21.77 0.39
CA LEU A 39 -9.80 21.28 1.74
C LEU A 39 -8.58 21.96 2.38
N GLU A 40 -8.68 22.29 3.66
CA GLU A 40 -7.50 22.72 4.41
C GLU A 40 -6.44 21.61 4.45
N CYS A 41 -5.15 21.97 4.39
CA CYS A 41 -4.05 21.02 4.32
C CYS A 41 -4.11 19.92 5.40
N THR A 42 -4.41 20.29 6.65
CA THR A 42 -4.48 19.32 7.76
C THR A 42 -5.67 18.37 7.63
N THR A 43 -6.82 18.90 7.18
CA THR A 43 -8.02 18.11 6.89
C THR A 43 -7.80 17.18 5.72
N ALA A 44 -7.12 17.64 4.66
CA ALA A 44 -6.72 16.81 3.53
C ALA A 44 -5.82 15.64 3.96
N TRP A 45 -4.82 15.87 4.82
CA TRP A 45 -3.99 14.77 5.36
C TRP A 45 -4.78 13.77 6.19
N ARG A 46 -5.64 14.24 7.09
CA ARG A 46 -6.52 13.35 7.89
C ARG A 46 -7.42 12.50 6.99
N PHE A 47 -7.98 13.12 5.96
CA PHE A 47 -8.82 12.43 4.98
C PHE A 47 -8.03 11.40 4.18
N THR A 48 -6.84 11.76 3.69
CA THR A 48 -5.92 10.82 3.01
C THR A 48 -5.63 9.61 3.88
N TRP A 49 -5.23 9.81 5.14
CA TRP A 49 -4.94 8.71 6.05
C TRP A 49 -6.16 7.85 6.36
N PHE A 50 -7.32 8.47 6.58
CA PHE A 50 -8.55 7.73 6.79
C PHE A 50 -8.87 6.82 5.60
N LEU A 51 -8.76 7.36 4.37
CA LEU A 51 -9.00 6.58 3.15
C LEU A 51 -7.99 5.46 2.97
N THR A 52 -6.70 5.72 3.23
CA THR A 52 -5.66 4.69 3.04
C THR A 52 -5.73 3.60 4.09
N ILE A 53 -6.07 3.92 5.35
CA ILE A 53 -6.35 2.92 6.39
C ILE A 53 -7.52 2.04 5.97
N LEU A 54 -8.62 2.65 5.50
CA LEU A 54 -9.79 1.89 5.04
C LEU A 54 -9.45 0.99 3.85
N ALA A 55 -8.66 1.51 2.90
CA ALA A 55 -8.19 0.75 1.74
C ALA A 55 -7.31 -0.43 2.14
N CYS A 56 -6.36 -0.26 3.08
CA CYS A 56 -5.51 -1.35 3.58
C CYS A 56 -6.29 -2.51 4.20
N VAL A 57 -7.47 -2.24 4.75
CA VAL A 57 -8.34 -3.29 5.26
C VAL A 57 -9.11 -3.91 4.10
N ILE A 58 -9.78 -3.10 3.28
CA ILE A 58 -10.72 -3.58 2.25
C ILE A 58 -10.00 -4.29 1.09
N CYS A 59 -8.87 -3.77 0.63
CA CYS A 59 -8.17 -4.24 -0.57
C CYS A 59 -7.71 -5.69 -0.46
N PRO A 60 -7.08 -6.14 0.64
CA PRO A 60 -6.74 -7.56 0.82
C PRO A 60 -7.96 -8.48 0.71
N PHE A 61 -9.10 -8.12 1.30
CA PHE A 61 -10.32 -8.93 1.22
C PHE A 61 -10.88 -9.00 -0.21
N LEU A 62 -10.95 -7.86 -0.91
CA LEU A 62 -11.43 -7.81 -2.29
C LEU A 62 -10.52 -8.60 -3.22
N PHE A 63 -9.22 -8.49 -3.03
CA PHE A 63 -8.23 -9.21 -3.81
C PHE A 63 -8.34 -10.73 -3.58
N PHE A 64 -8.38 -11.17 -2.33
CA PHE A 64 -8.54 -12.58 -1.97
C PHE A 64 -9.83 -13.17 -2.56
N SER A 65 -10.97 -12.50 -2.37
CA SER A 65 -12.27 -12.92 -2.92
C SER A 65 -12.23 -13.06 -4.44
N LYS A 66 -11.52 -12.15 -5.14
CA LYS A 66 -11.36 -12.22 -6.59
C LYS A 66 -10.43 -13.35 -7.02
N ILE A 67 -9.34 -13.59 -6.29
CA ILE A 67 -8.43 -14.70 -6.58
C ILE A 67 -9.15 -16.02 -6.43
N VAL A 68 -9.81 -16.29 -5.30
CA VAL A 68 -10.55 -17.55 -5.06
C VAL A 68 -11.51 -17.85 -6.22
N LYS A 69 -12.20 -16.83 -6.74
CA LYS A 69 -13.11 -16.95 -7.90
C LYS A 69 -12.41 -17.15 -9.25
N SER A 70 -11.14 -16.77 -9.36
CA SER A 70 -10.35 -16.81 -10.61
C SER A 70 -9.27 -17.89 -10.64
N VAL A 71 -9.13 -18.69 -9.57
CA VAL A 71 -8.37 -19.96 -9.54
C VAL A 71 -9.12 -21.04 -10.35
N SER A 72 -9.38 -20.76 -11.63
CA SER A 72 -9.44 -21.82 -12.63
C SER A 72 -8.08 -21.83 -13.33
N LEU A 73 -7.50 -23.03 -13.47
CA LEU A 73 -6.10 -23.29 -13.79
C LEU A 73 -5.52 -22.60 -15.05
N GLU A 74 -6.36 -21.98 -15.90
CA GLU A 74 -5.94 -21.39 -17.18
C GLU A 74 -5.38 -19.95 -17.09
N ASN A 75 -5.42 -19.28 -15.92
CA ASN A 75 -5.14 -17.83 -15.86
C ASN A 75 -3.97 -17.42 -14.94
N TYR A 76 -2.95 -18.26 -14.77
CA TYR A 76 -1.80 -17.99 -13.89
C TYR A 76 -1.13 -16.62 -14.15
N GLU A 77 -0.89 -16.27 -15.41
CA GLU A 77 -0.30 -14.97 -15.79
C GLU A 77 -1.20 -13.78 -15.40
N LYS A 78 -2.52 -13.96 -15.49
CA LYS A 78 -3.50 -12.95 -15.06
C LYS A 78 -3.47 -12.76 -13.55
N VAL A 79 -3.38 -13.85 -12.78
CA VAL A 79 -3.26 -13.80 -11.32
C VAL A 79 -1.96 -13.11 -10.91
N LYS A 80 -0.84 -13.40 -11.57
CA LYS A 80 0.46 -12.75 -11.30
C LYS A 80 0.41 -11.24 -11.56
N LYS A 81 -0.20 -10.79 -12.66
CA LYS A 81 -0.40 -9.36 -12.94
C LYS A 81 -1.28 -8.69 -11.91
N GLN A 82 -2.36 -9.35 -11.49
CA GLN A 82 -3.25 -8.84 -10.44
C GLN A 82 -2.52 -8.72 -9.10
N LEU A 83 -1.68 -9.69 -8.75
CA LEU A 83 -0.86 -9.64 -7.54
C LEU A 83 0.15 -8.50 -7.57
N LEU A 84 0.79 -8.25 -8.71
CA LEU A 84 1.69 -7.10 -8.86
C LEU A 84 0.93 -5.78 -8.62
N LEU A 85 -0.25 -5.62 -9.23
CA LEU A 85 -1.08 -4.43 -9.02
C LEU A 85 -1.55 -4.29 -7.57
N PHE A 86 -1.93 -5.40 -6.94
CA PHE A 86 -2.26 -5.44 -5.52
C PHE A 86 -1.07 -4.98 -4.68
N ASN A 87 0.12 -5.56 -4.87
CA ASN A 87 1.31 -5.19 -4.12
C ASN A 87 1.66 -3.71 -4.29
N ILE A 88 1.60 -3.16 -5.50
CA ILE A 88 1.84 -1.72 -5.75
C ILE A 88 0.82 -0.87 -4.98
N PHE A 89 -0.47 -1.18 -5.13
CA PHE A 89 -1.54 -0.39 -4.53
C PHE A 89 -1.48 -0.45 -3.00
N GLU A 90 -1.42 -1.66 -2.47
CA GLU A 90 -1.39 -1.95 -1.04
C GLU A 90 -0.12 -1.36 -0.39
N TYR A 91 1.02 -1.38 -1.09
CA TYR A 91 2.25 -0.71 -0.65
C TYR A 91 2.05 0.80 -0.41
N VAL A 92 1.43 1.50 -1.37
CA VAL A 92 1.18 2.95 -1.26
C VAL A 92 0.18 3.24 -0.13
N MET A 93 -0.87 2.41 0.00
CA MET A 93 -1.85 2.57 1.07
C MET A 93 -1.24 2.31 2.45
N LEU A 94 -0.41 1.27 2.58
CA LEU A 94 0.29 0.93 3.83
C LEU A 94 1.28 2.02 4.22
N GLN A 95 2.09 2.51 3.27
CA GLN A 95 3.01 3.61 3.52
C GLN A 95 2.29 4.86 4.03
N SER A 96 1.19 5.25 3.37
CA SER A 96 0.38 6.39 3.79
C SER A 96 -0.28 6.17 5.15
N SER A 97 -0.91 5.01 5.38
CA SER A 97 -1.61 4.71 6.64
C SER A 97 -0.66 4.61 7.82
N LEU A 98 0.49 3.97 7.65
CA LEU A 98 1.52 3.88 8.70
C LEU A 98 2.06 5.26 9.08
N SER A 99 2.16 6.19 8.12
CA SER A 99 2.62 7.56 8.41
C SER A 99 1.76 8.31 9.41
N ALA A 100 0.48 7.96 9.55
CA ALA A 100 -0.42 8.53 10.55
C ALA A 100 0.02 8.24 12.00
N PHE A 101 0.84 7.21 12.23
CA PHE A 101 1.38 6.87 13.55
C PHE A 101 2.72 7.53 13.86
N TYR A 102 3.44 8.02 12.84
CA TYR A 102 4.78 8.59 12.97
C TYR A 102 4.85 10.09 12.71
N SER A 103 3.78 10.68 12.16
CA SER A 103 3.69 12.10 11.91
C SER A 103 2.32 12.64 12.29
N ASN A 104 2.18 13.97 12.29
CA ASN A 104 0.89 14.63 12.49
C ASN A 104 0.63 15.64 11.36
N PRO A 105 -0.63 15.95 11.05
CA PRO A 105 -0.97 16.81 9.91
C PRO A 105 -0.41 18.23 10.03
N LYS A 106 -0.24 18.74 11.26
CA LYS A 106 0.30 20.09 11.47
C LYS A 106 1.79 20.15 11.12
N THR A 107 2.55 19.11 11.51
CA THR A 107 3.96 18.98 11.15
C THR A 107 4.12 18.93 9.63
N LEU A 108 3.35 18.05 8.96
CA LEU A 108 3.42 17.90 7.50
C LEU A 108 3.01 19.15 6.71
N CYS A 109 2.11 19.98 7.26
CA CYS A 109 1.64 21.19 6.58
C CYS A 109 2.46 22.45 6.87
N TYR A 110 3.07 22.57 8.05
CA TYR A 110 3.53 23.88 8.55
C TYR A 110 4.96 23.90 9.09
N VAL A 111 5.62 22.75 9.26
CA VAL A 111 7.03 22.71 9.69
C VAL A 111 7.89 22.59 8.44
N GLY A 112 8.78 23.57 8.20
CA GLY A 112 9.50 23.72 6.92
C GLY A 112 10.91 23.10 6.89
N ASP A 113 11.31 22.34 7.90
CA ASP A 113 12.74 22.01 8.13
C ASP A 113 13.25 20.81 7.31
N GLY A 114 12.59 20.46 6.20
CA GLY A 114 13.03 19.39 5.29
C GLY A 114 12.93 17.96 5.84
N GLN A 115 12.50 17.77 7.10
CA GLN A 115 12.18 16.45 7.67
C GLN A 115 10.84 15.90 7.19
N ASN A 116 9.95 16.75 6.67
CA ASN A 116 8.64 16.37 6.13
C ASN A 116 8.81 15.45 4.92
N GLY A 117 8.73 14.15 5.14
CA GLY A 117 8.85 13.15 4.08
C GLY A 117 9.80 12.02 4.41
N LEU A 118 10.74 12.21 5.34
CA LEU A 118 11.60 11.13 5.79
C LEU A 118 10.78 10.06 6.51
N GLU A 119 9.81 10.45 7.36
CA GLU A 119 8.91 9.49 8.01
C GLU A 119 8.03 8.74 6.99
N LEU A 120 7.64 9.43 5.91
CA LEU A 120 6.91 8.81 4.81
C LEU A 120 7.77 7.79 4.04
N ILE A 121 9.09 7.99 3.92
CA ILE A 121 10.00 6.99 3.33
C ILE A 121 10.14 5.78 4.26
N PHE A 122 10.38 6.01 5.56
CA PHE A 122 10.51 4.94 6.56
C PHE A 122 9.27 4.04 6.62
N THR A 123 8.09 4.64 6.56
CA THR A 123 6.82 3.89 6.55
C THR A 123 6.66 3.03 5.30
N GLY A 124 7.27 3.41 4.17
CA GLY A 124 7.36 2.56 2.98
C GLY A 124 8.17 1.30 3.25
N TRP A 125 9.35 1.42 3.87
CA TRP A 125 10.12 0.23 4.26
C TRP A 125 9.38 -0.67 5.25
N LEU A 126 8.61 -0.09 6.17
CA LEU A 126 7.76 -0.85 7.10
C LEU A 126 6.56 -1.54 6.42
N ALA A 127 6.09 -1.02 5.29
CA ALA A 127 5.01 -1.65 4.53
C ALA A 127 5.43 -2.98 3.87
N LEU A 128 6.71 -3.13 3.51
CA LEU A 128 7.23 -4.34 2.86
C LEU A 128 7.04 -5.64 3.65
N PRO A 129 7.47 -5.75 4.93
CA PRO A 129 7.23 -6.96 5.71
C PRO A 129 5.73 -7.24 5.90
N ILE A 130 4.89 -6.21 5.96
CA ILE A 130 3.43 -6.38 6.05
C ILE A 130 2.87 -6.99 4.77
N LEU A 131 3.30 -6.53 3.59
CA LEU A 131 2.92 -7.13 2.30
C LEU A 131 3.32 -8.60 2.21
N ILE A 132 4.53 -8.94 2.65
CA ILE A 132 5.00 -10.33 2.66
C ILE A 132 4.11 -11.18 3.58
N ALA A 133 3.74 -10.66 4.76
CA ALA A 133 2.84 -11.34 5.68
C ALA A 133 1.44 -11.54 5.08
N ILE A 134 0.88 -10.54 4.40
CA ILE A 134 -0.41 -10.66 3.70
C ILE A 134 -0.35 -11.75 2.62
N SER A 135 0.70 -11.75 1.80
CA SER A 135 0.88 -12.78 0.75
C SER A 135 1.07 -14.18 1.33
N PHE A 136 1.73 -14.31 2.48
CA PHE A 136 1.81 -15.57 3.22
C PHE A 136 0.42 -16.05 3.67
N ILE A 137 -0.41 -15.15 4.21
CA ILE A 137 -1.79 -15.48 4.62
C ILE A 137 -2.60 -15.95 3.40
N PHE A 138 -2.52 -15.25 2.26
CA PHE A 138 -3.22 -15.67 1.05
C PHE A 138 -2.82 -17.06 0.57
N GLU A 139 -1.51 -17.35 0.55
CA GLU A 139 -1.00 -18.66 0.15
C GLU A 139 -1.52 -19.77 1.08
N LYS A 140 -1.56 -19.51 2.41
CA LYS A 140 -2.07 -20.47 3.38
C LYS A 140 -3.58 -20.69 3.30
N LEU A 141 -4.36 -19.64 3.05
CA LEU A 141 -5.81 -19.77 2.92
C LEU A 141 -6.20 -20.54 1.66
N ILE A 142 -5.50 -20.33 0.54
CA ILE A 142 -5.74 -21.08 -0.71
C ILE A 142 -5.29 -22.53 -0.62
N ASP A 143 -4.25 -22.83 0.18
CA ASP A 143 -3.82 -24.21 0.42
C ASP A 143 -4.81 -24.99 1.32
N LEU A 144 -5.73 -24.31 2.03
CA LEU A 144 -6.74 -24.92 2.91
C LEU A 144 -8.09 -25.19 2.22
N ASP A 145 -8.38 -24.49 1.12
CA ASP A 145 -9.57 -24.69 0.26
C ASP A 145 -9.30 -25.77 -0.82
#